data_AF-C1GPB9-F1
#
_entry.id   AF-C1GPB9-F1
#
_cell.length_a   1.000
_cell.length_b   1.000
_cell.length_c   1.000
_cell.angle_alpha   90.00
_cell.angle_beta   90.00
_cell.angle_gamma   90.00
#
_symmetry.space_group_name_H-M   'P 1'
#
loop_
_entity.id
_entity.type
_entity.pdbx_description
1 polymer ?
#
loop_
_entity_poly.entity_id
_entity_poly.type
_entity_poly.pdbx_seq_one_letter_code
_entity_poly.pdbx_strand_id
1 'polypeptide(L)'
;MGNTPSSHKISAQDRYVLPNHNDPISVQDFPSAYPKEDKIQQIQLTASPQPSNRAILNLKNQRDKLHQYQKRITILTDRETQIARECLARNDRARALLALRRKKYQQSLLAKTDAQLDQLERLTGSVEFALVEKDVLFGLRQGTKVLQTIHREMGGLEGVEKLMGESEEARAYQEEVSRMLGGQMSNQDEDEVEDELEAMEQEISGPVRLPDVPTSELPEETEQQKREKEKQRARARARAAIAMEA
;
A
#
# COMPACT_ATOMS: atom_id res chain seq x y z
N MET A 1 -89.33 35.32 4.40
CA MET A 1 -87.94 35.20 3.89
C MET A 1 -87.55 33.73 3.96
N GLY A 2 -87.14 33.12 2.85
CA GLY A 2 -86.75 31.72 2.81
C GLY A 2 -86.81 31.13 1.41
N ASN A 3 -86.01 31.70 0.50
CA ASN A 3 -85.85 31.28 -0.89
C ASN A 3 -85.04 29.97 -0.89
N THR A 4 -85.63 28.82 -1.22
CA THR A 4 -84.89 27.55 -1.37
C THR A 4 -84.54 27.34 -2.85
N PRO A 5 -83.25 27.36 -3.22
CA PRO A 5 -82.80 27.39 -4.59
C PRO A 5 -82.83 26.02 -5.27
N SER A 6 -83.15 26.06 -6.57
CA SER A 6 -83.19 24.97 -7.53
C SER A 6 -81.89 24.14 -7.54
N SER A 7 -81.96 22.91 -7.03
CA SER A 7 -80.88 21.92 -7.16
C SER A 7 -80.80 21.40 -8.60
N HIS A 8 -79.99 22.07 -9.41
CA HIS A 8 -79.47 21.48 -10.65
C HIS A 8 -78.64 20.25 -10.30
N LYS A 9 -79.15 19.08 -10.72
CA LYS A 9 -78.48 17.79 -10.60
C LYS A 9 -77.26 17.78 -11.52
N ILE A 10 -76.11 18.17 -10.97
CA ILE A 10 -74.80 17.87 -11.56
C ILE A 10 -74.65 16.35 -11.50
N SER A 11 -74.65 15.71 -12.66
CA SER A 11 -74.48 14.26 -12.80
C SER A 11 -73.20 13.83 -12.12
N ALA A 12 -73.26 12.73 -11.36
CA ALA A 12 -72.14 12.22 -10.56
C ALA A 12 -70.89 11.89 -11.40
N GLN A 13 -71.03 11.78 -12.72
CA GLN A 13 -69.93 11.49 -13.63
C GLN A 13 -68.90 12.65 -13.74
N ASP A 14 -69.31 13.90 -13.52
CA ASP A 14 -68.46 15.07 -13.80
C ASP A 14 -67.67 15.60 -12.58
N ARG A 15 -67.84 15.00 -11.39
CA ARG A 15 -67.09 15.41 -10.18
C ARG A 15 -65.78 14.65 -9.97
N TYR A 16 -65.47 13.66 -10.80
CA TYR A 16 -64.28 12.82 -10.66
C TYR A 16 -63.28 13.08 -11.79
N VAL A 17 -62.87 14.34 -11.98
CA VAL A 17 -61.59 14.64 -12.62
C VAL A 17 -60.64 15.04 -11.50
N LEU A 18 -60.08 14.02 -10.83
CA LEU A 18 -59.00 14.23 -9.87
C LEU A 18 -57.77 14.73 -10.64
N PRO A 19 -57.16 15.87 -10.25
CA PRO A 19 -55.94 16.34 -10.86
C PRO A 19 -54.87 15.25 -10.79
N ASN A 20 -54.18 14.99 -11.90
CA ASN A 20 -52.93 14.23 -11.94
C ASN A 20 -51.87 14.97 -11.09
N HIS A 21 -51.92 14.84 -9.77
CA HIS A 21 -50.78 15.11 -8.92
C HIS A 21 -49.92 13.84 -8.97
N ASN A 22 -49.06 13.83 -9.98
CA ASN A 22 -47.97 12.89 -10.16
C ASN A 22 -46.81 13.20 -9.20
N ASP A 23 -47.12 13.67 -7.99
CA ASP A 23 -46.10 13.90 -6.98
C ASP A 23 -45.85 12.55 -6.30
N PRO A 24 -44.69 11.91 -6.53
CA PRO A 24 -44.38 10.64 -5.89
C PRO A 24 -44.40 10.88 -4.39
N ILE A 25 -45.28 10.17 -3.69
CA ILE A 25 -45.29 10.11 -2.22
C ILE A 25 -43.89 9.63 -1.83
N SER A 26 -43.05 10.54 -1.37
CA SER A 26 -41.70 10.22 -0.93
C SER A 26 -41.83 9.30 0.28
N VAL A 27 -41.53 8.02 0.09
CA VAL A 27 -41.56 6.97 1.13
C VAL A 27 -40.53 7.26 2.24
N GLN A 28 -39.76 8.34 2.12
CA GLN A 28 -38.76 8.76 3.10
C GLN A 28 -39.35 9.40 4.37
N ASP A 29 -40.62 9.84 4.35
CA ASP A 29 -41.25 10.46 5.54
C ASP A 29 -41.90 9.46 6.51
N PHE A 30 -41.85 8.16 6.23
CA PHE A 30 -42.25 7.14 7.20
C PHE A 30 -41.03 6.52 7.86
N PRO A 31 -40.74 6.83 9.14
CA PRO A 31 -39.75 6.09 9.88
C PRO A 31 -40.28 4.67 10.07
N SER A 32 -39.79 3.73 9.25
CA SER A 32 -40.03 2.30 9.45
C SER A 32 -39.35 1.90 10.75
N ALA A 33 -40.15 1.84 11.83
CA ALA A 33 -39.69 1.71 13.21
C ALA A 33 -39.06 0.36 13.56
N TYR A 34 -38.93 -0.59 12.64
CA TYR A 34 -38.34 -1.90 12.91
C TYR A 34 -37.70 -2.57 11.69
N PRO A 35 -36.37 -2.51 11.50
CA PRO A 35 -35.65 -3.53 10.76
C PRO A 35 -35.32 -4.67 11.74
N LYS A 36 -36.31 -5.52 12.07
CA LYS A 36 -36.10 -6.71 12.92
C LYS A 36 -36.03 -8.03 12.14
N GLU A 37 -36.10 -8.00 10.81
CA GLU A 37 -36.12 -9.24 10.01
C GLU A 37 -34.72 -9.65 9.50
N ASP A 38 -33.78 -8.70 9.34
CA ASP A 38 -32.44 -9.03 8.82
C ASP A 38 -31.54 -9.79 9.83
N LYS A 39 -31.82 -9.66 11.13
CA LYS A 39 -31.01 -10.34 12.15
C LYS A 39 -31.32 -11.84 12.26
N ILE A 40 -32.53 -12.27 11.91
CA ILE A 40 -32.90 -13.69 12.00
C ILE A 40 -32.17 -14.48 10.90
N GLN A 41 -31.94 -13.88 9.73
CA GLN A 41 -31.18 -14.54 8.66
C GLN A 41 -29.68 -14.59 8.95
N GLN A 42 -29.11 -13.61 9.64
CA GLN A 42 -27.68 -13.64 10.01
C GLN A 42 -27.33 -14.74 11.02
N ILE A 43 -28.24 -15.08 11.94
CA ILE A 43 -27.95 -16.15 12.92
C ILE A 43 -27.91 -17.52 12.24
N GLN A 44 -28.75 -17.77 11.24
CA GLN A 44 -28.79 -19.06 10.54
C GLN A 44 -27.55 -19.33 9.66
N LEU A 45 -26.82 -18.29 9.24
CA LEU A 45 -25.65 -18.47 8.39
C LEU A 45 -24.44 -19.05 9.13
N THR A 46 -24.39 -18.95 10.46
CA THR A 46 -23.30 -19.53 11.27
C THR A 46 -23.47 -21.03 11.54
N ALA A 47 -24.71 -21.54 11.50
CA ALA A 47 -25.02 -22.95 11.79
C ALA A 47 -24.96 -23.86 10.56
N SER A 48 -24.93 -23.30 9.34
CA SER A 48 -24.58 -24.04 8.14
C SER A 48 -23.21 -24.69 8.37
N PRO A 49 -23.09 -26.04 8.39
CA PRO A 49 -21.81 -26.70 8.55
C PRO A 49 -20.98 -26.38 7.31
N GLN A 50 -20.24 -25.27 7.39
CA GLN A 50 -19.24 -24.92 6.40
C GLN A 50 -18.36 -26.16 6.23
N PRO A 51 -18.00 -26.55 5.00
CA PRO A 51 -17.21 -27.76 4.76
C PRO A 51 -15.91 -27.78 5.60
N SER A 52 -15.37 -26.59 5.92
CA SER A 52 -14.28 -26.40 6.88
C SER A 52 -14.62 -26.75 8.33
N ASN A 53 -15.77 -26.34 8.85
CA ASN A 53 -16.22 -26.70 10.20
C ASN A 53 -16.38 -28.22 10.35
N ARG A 54 -16.89 -28.88 9.30
CA ARG A 54 -16.95 -30.35 9.24
C ARG A 54 -15.56 -30.98 9.22
N ALA A 55 -14.60 -30.40 8.48
CA ALA A 55 -13.22 -30.89 8.46
C ALA A 55 -12.58 -30.80 9.86
N ILE A 56 -12.67 -29.64 10.52
CA ILE A 56 -12.15 -29.45 11.89
C ILE A 56 -12.78 -30.44 12.87
N LEU A 57 -14.10 -30.65 12.80
CA LEU A 57 -14.79 -31.64 13.63
C LEU A 57 -14.24 -33.06 13.42
N ASN A 58 -14.03 -33.46 12.16
CA ASN A 58 -13.47 -34.78 11.85
C ASN A 58 -12.05 -34.93 12.38
N LEU A 59 -11.21 -33.89 12.27
CA LEU A 59 -9.85 -33.88 12.81
C LEU A 59 -9.88 -34.01 14.34
N LYS A 60 -10.72 -33.23 15.03
CA LYS A 60 -10.90 -33.33 16.49
C LYS A 60 -11.36 -34.72 16.93
N ASN A 61 -12.33 -35.31 16.22
CA ASN A 61 -12.79 -36.67 16.50
C ASN A 61 -11.69 -37.72 16.28
N GLN A 62 -10.83 -37.55 15.27
CA GLN A 62 -9.68 -38.44 15.06
C GLN A 62 -8.66 -38.31 16.19
N ARG A 63 -8.38 -37.08 16.64
CA ARG A 63 -7.45 -36.81 17.75
C ARG A 63 -7.93 -37.49 19.02
N ASP A 64 -9.21 -37.34 19.34
CA ASP A 64 -9.78 -37.93 20.56
C ASP A 64 -9.74 -39.47 20.52
N LYS A 65 -9.94 -40.08 19.34
CA LYS A 65 -9.75 -41.53 19.14
C LYS A 65 -8.29 -41.95 19.34
N LEU A 66 -7.33 -41.18 18.82
CA LEU A 66 -5.90 -41.45 19.01
C LEU A 66 -5.50 -41.34 20.48
N HIS A 67 -5.97 -40.34 21.23
CA HIS A 67 -5.74 -40.26 22.67
C HIS A 67 -6.35 -41.45 23.44
N GLN A 68 -7.55 -41.90 23.07
CA GLN A 68 -8.13 -43.11 23.66
C GLN A 68 -7.27 -44.36 23.37
N TYR A 69 -6.75 -44.47 22.15
CA TYR A 69 -5.87 -45.56 21.76
C TYR A 69 -4.53 -45.51 22.52
N GLN A 70 -3.93 -44.33 22.64
CA GLN A 70 -2.72 -44.10 23.44
C GLN A 70 -2.92 -44.56 24.89
N LYS A 71 -4.01 -44.14 25.55
CA LYS A 71 -4.35 -44.58 26.92
C LYS A 71 -4.47 -46.10 27.05
N ARG A 72 -5.12 -46.76 26.07
CA ARG A 72 -5.24 -48.23 26.06
C ARG A 72 -3.88 -48.91 25.92
N ILE A 73 -3.01 -48.40 25.05
CA ILE A 73 -1.66 -48.95 24.88
C ILE A 73 -0.82 -48.74 26.15
N THR A 74 -0.92 -47.59 26.81
CA THR A 74 -0.21 -47.34 28.06
C THR A 74 -0.61 -48.35 29.14
N ILE A 75 -1.90 -48.58 29.36
CA ILE A 75 -2.39 -49.58 30.31
C ILE A 75 -1.88 -50.99 29.96
N LEU A 76 -1.87 -51.35 28.67
CA LEU A 76 -1.36 -52.65 28.23
C LEU A 76 0.16 -52.77 28.46
N THR A 77 0.90 -51.69 28.21
CA THR A 77 2.35 -51.63 28.43
C THR A 77 2.68 -51.81 29.91
N ASP A 78 1.91 -51.17 30.78
CA ASP A 78 2.05 -51.31 32.24
C ASP A 78 1.76 -52.75 32.68
N ARG A 79 0.71 -53.38 32.13
CA ARG A 79 0.41 -54.79 32.40
C ARG A 79 1.54 -55.73 31.96
N GLU A 80 2.09 -55.55 30.76
CA GLU A 80 3.24 -56.34 30.31
C GLU A 80 4.48 -56.10 31.18
N THR A 81 4.68 -54.89 31.69
CA THR A 81 5.77 -54.63 32.65
C THR A 81 5.58 -55.39 33.95
N GLN A 82 4.35 -55.46 34.45
CA GLN A 82 4.02 -56.17 35.67
C GLN A 82 4.18 -57.68 35.50
N ILE A 83 3.67 -58.24 34.39
CA ILE A 83 3.87 -59.66 34.04
C ILE A 83 5.35 -59.99 33.93
N ALA A 84 6.15 -59.11 33.32
CA ALA A 84 7.60 -59.31 33.22
C ALA A 84 8.25 -59.36 34.60
N ARG A 85 7.89 -58.45 35.53
CA ARG A 85 8.39 -58.47 36.92
C ARG A 85 8.00 -59.76 37.65
N GLU A 86 6.75 -60.20 37.50
CA GLU A 86 6.26 -61.44 38.12
C GLU A 86 6.96 -62.69 37.57
N CYS A 87 7.22 -62.74 36.25
CA CYS A 87 7.96 -63.85 35.65
C CYS A 87 9.43 -63.87 36.10
N LEU A 88 10.07 -62.71 36.24
CA LEU A 88 11.43 -62.61 36.80
C LEU A 88 11.47 -63.07 38.26
N ALA A 89 10.48 -62.71 39.08
CA ALA A 89 10.39 -63.17 40.46
C ALA A 89 10.21 -64.71 40.57
N ARG A 90 9.58 -65.34 39.57
CA ARG A 90 9.42 -66.80 39.46
C ARG A 90 10.60 -67.50 38.78
N ASN A 91 11.71 -66.79 38.51
CA ASN A 91 12.86 -67.27 37.75
C ASN A 91 12.54 -67.79 36.34
N ASP A 92 11.38 -67.42 35.77
CA ASP A 92 10.98 -67.81 34.42
C ASP A 92 11.47 -66.79 33.40
N ARG A 93 12.73 -66.94 33.02
CA ARG A 93 13.41 -66.03 32.08
C ARG A 93 12.75 -66.03 30.69
N ALA A 94 12.24 -67.17 30.23
CA ALA A 94 11.67 -67.29 28.89
C ALA A 94 10.37 -66.48 28.77
N ARG A 95 9.45 -66.61 29.74
CA ARG A 95 8.23 -65.80 29.78
C ARG A 95 8.50 -64.33 30.03
N ALA A 96 9.47 -64.00 30.90
CA ALA A 96 9.87 -62.62 31.12
C ALA A 96 10.37 -61.95 29.83
N LEU A 97 11.20 -62.65 29.04
CA LEU A 97 11.72 -62.12 27.78
C LEU A 97 10.61 -61.90 26.74
N LEU A 98 9.62 -62.81 26.68
CA LEU A 98 8.46 -62.64 25.81
C LEU A 98 7.63 -61.40 26.19
N ALA A 99 7.36 -61.19 27.48
CA ALA A 99 6.64 -60.01 27.97
C ALA A 99 7.40 -58.71 27.65
N LEU A 100 8.73 -58.70 27.83
CA LEU A 100 9.56 -57.55 27.45
C LEU A 100 9.54 -57.26 25.94
N ARG A 101 9.53 -58.29 25.08
CA ARG A 101 9.37 -58.10 23.63
C ARG A 101 8.01 -57.49 23.29
N ARG A 102 6.93 -57.94 23.93
CA ARG A 102 5.57 -57.38 23.76
C ARG A 102 5.50 -55.94 24.23
N LYS A 103 6.09 -55.63 25.39
CA LYS A 103 6.24 -54.26 25.90
C LYS A 103 6.93 -53.37 24.88
N LYS A 104 8.07 -53.78 24.32
CA LYS A 104 8.81 -53.00 23.31
C LYS A 104 7.96 -52.75 22.05
N TYR A 105 7.21 -53.74 21.61
CA TYR A 105 6.28 -53.58 20.48
C TYR A 105 5.19 -52.55 20.78
N GLN A 106 4.57 -52.60 21.96
CA GLN A 106 3.56 -51.64 22.38
C GLN A 106 4.12 -50.22 22.50
N GLN A 107 5.34 -50.05 23.02
CA GLN A 107 6.03 -48.76 23.02
C GLN A 107 6.26 -48.22 21.60
N SER A 108 6.59 -49.09 20.64
CA SER A 108 6.72 -48.66 19.23
C SER A 108 5.39 -48.22 18.63
N LEU A 109 4.27 -48.85 19.02
CA LEU A 109 2.93 -48.43 18.62
C LEU A 109 2.56 -47.09 19.26
N LEU A 110 2.93 -46.88 20.52
CA LEU A 110 2.73 -45.62 21.23
C LEU A 110 3.49 -44.48 20.53
N ALA A 111 4.78 -44.67 20.22
CA ALA A 111 5.57 -43.66 19.50
C ALA A 111 5.00 -43.33 18.11
N LYS A 112 4.48 -44.33 17.38
CA LYS A 112 3.77 -44.09 16.11
C LYS A 112 2.47 -43.30 16.32
N THR A 113 1.75 -43.57 17.40
CA THR A 113 0.50 -42.86 17.75
C THR A 113 0.79 -41.41 18.10
N ASP A 114 1.86 -41.15 18.86
CA ASP A 114 2.30 -39.78 19.19
C ASP A 114 2.69 -39.01 17.92
N ALA A 115 3.44 -39.62 17.01
CA ALA A 115 3.77 -39.00 15.73
C ALA A 115 2.52 -38.68 14.88
N GLN A 116 1.49 -39.53 14.93
CA GLN A 116 0.20 -39.27 14.27
C GLN A 116 -0.58 -38.14 14.95
N LEU A 117 -0.54 -38.05 16.29
CA LEU A 117 -1.12 -36.93 17.03
C LEU A 117 -0.46 -35.61 16.64
N ASP A 118 0.87 -35.56 16.58
CA ASP A 118 1.62 -34.38 16.16
C ASP A 118 1.24 -33.95 14.72
N GLN A 119 1.15 -34.92 13.80
CA GLN A 119 0.72 -34.65 12.43
C GLN A 119 -0.69 -34.07 12.39
N LEU A 120 -1.59 -34.58 13.22
CA LEU A 120 -2.98 -34.14 13.28
C LEU A 120 -3.13 -32.74 13.87
N GLU A 121 -2.33 -32.40 14.88
CA GLU A 121 -2.27 -31.05 15.44
C GLU A 121 -1.76 -30.04 14.41
N ARG A 122 -0.67 -30.37 13.69
CA ARG A 122 -0.16 -29.55 12.58
C ARG A 122 -1.20 -29.34 11.49
N LEU A 123 -1.92 -30.40 11.10
CA LEU A 123 -2.98 -30.30 10.09
C LEU A 123 -4.14 -29.44 10.57
N THR A 124 -4.55 -29.58 11.84
CA THR A 124 -5.60 -28.74 12.43
C THR A 124 -5.20 -27.27 12.43
N GLY A 125 -3.99 -26.95 12.88
CA GLY A 125 -3.46 -25.57 12.84
C GLY A 125 -3.35 -25.02 11.41
N SER A 126 -2.97 -25.86 10.43
CA SER A 126 -2.92 -25.46 9.02
C SER A 126 -4.31 -25.13 8.47
N VAL A 127 -5.34 -25.91 8.83
CA VAL A 127 -6.73 -25.64 8.42
C VAL A 127 -7.27 -24.38 9.10
N GLU A 128 -7.00 -24.19 10.38
CA GLU A 128 -7.41 -22.98 11.12
C GLU A 128 -6.73 -21.74 10.54
N PHE A 129 -5.44 -21.82 10.20
CA PHE A 129 -4.73 -20.74 9.53
C PHE A 129 -5.30 -20.44 8.14
N ALA A 130 -5.56 -21.47 7.33
CA ALA A 130 -6.17 -21.29 6.01
C ALA A 130 -7.56 -20.64 6.07
N LEU A 131 -8.32 -20.86 7.15
CA LEU A 131 -9.58 -20.15 7.38
C LEU A 131 -9.37 -18.66 7.63
N VAL A 132 -8.40 -18.30 8.46
CA VAL A 132 -8.04 -16.89 8.67
C VAL A 132 -7.54 -16.26 7.38
N GLU A 133 -6.68 -16.95 6.63
CA GLU A 133 -6.16 -16.47 5.34
C GLU A 133 -7.29 -16.22 4.33
N LYS A 134 -8.28 -17.12 4.26
CA LYS A 134 -9.49 -16.92 3.44
C LYS A 134 -10.22 -15.64 3.85
N ASP A 135 -10.39 -15.39 5.14
CA ASP A 135 -11.11 -14.21 5.64
C ASP A 135 -10.31 -12.92 5.37
N VAL A 136 -8.99 -12.94 5.52
CA VAL A 136 -8.09 -11.83 5.15
C VAL A 136 -8.17 -11.54 3.65
N LEU A 137 -8.08 -12.58 2.81
CA LEU A 137 -8.21 -12.45 1.36
C LEU A 137 -9.59 -11.88 0.96
N PHE A 138 -10.65 -12.30 1.64
CA PHE A 138 -11.98 -11.73 1.44
C PHE A 138 -12.01 -10.24 1.81
N GLY A 139 -11.44 -9.85 2.95
CA GLY A 139 -11.28 -8.46 3.36
C GLY A 139 -10.50 -7.62 2.35
N LEU A 140 -9.35 -8.11 1.88
CA LEU A 140 -8.54 -7.43 0.85
C LEU A 140 -9.28 -7.29 -0.48
N ARG A 141 -10.04 -8.30 -0.90
CA ARG A 141 -10.89 -8.21 -2.10
C ARG A 141 -11.98 -7.16 -1.94
N GLN A 142 -12.62 -7.07 -0.77
CA GLN A 142 -13.59 -6.02 -0.50
C GLN A 142 -12.94 -4.63 -0.51
N GLY A 143 -11.79 -4.47 0.15
CA GLY A 143 -11.02 -3.22 0.12
C GLY A 143 -10.60 -2.81 -1.29
N THR A 144 -10.18 -3.77 -2.12
CA THR A 144 -9.83 -3.53 -3.53
C THR A 144 -11.05 -3.06 -4.33
N LYS A 145 -12.23 -3.67 -4.13
CA LYS A 145 -13.46 -3.22 -4.78
C LYS A 145 -13.83 -1.80 -4.38
N VAL A 146 -13.73 -1.46 -3.09
CA VAL A 146 -13.96 -0.10 -2.59
C VAL A 146 -12.97 0.88 -3.23
N LEU A 147 -11.69 0.53 -3.29
CA LEU A 147 -10.68 1.36 -3.95
C LEU A 147 -10.95 1.55 -5.44
N GLN A 148 -11.40 0.50 -6.14
CA GLN A 148 -11.82 0.61 -7.54
C GLN A 148 -13.02 1.54 -7.72
N THR A 149 -13.98 1.51 -6.80
CA THR A 149 -15.11 2.45 -6.80
C THR A 149 -14.63 3.88 -6.57
N ILE A 150 -13.78 4.13 -5.57
CA ILE A 150 -13.19 5.44 -5.29
C ILE A 150 -12.39 5.94 -6.50
N HIS A 151 -11.58 5.07 -7.11
CA HIS A 151 -10.86 5.42 -8.33
C HIS A 151 -11.82 5.83 -9.45
N ARG A 152 -12.92 5.10 -9.66
CA ARG A 152 -13.93 5.47 -10.65
C ARG A 152 -14.61 6.81 -10.31
N GLU A 153 -14.91 7.07 -9.05
CA GLU A 153 -15.50 8.33 -8.58
C GLU A 153 -14.55 9.53 -8.74
N MET A 154 -13.24 9.34 -8.53
CA MET A 154 -12.21 10.36 -8.78
C MET A 154 -11.93 10.63 -10.27
N GLY A 155 -12.71 10.03 -11.18
CA GLY A 155 -12.55 10.16 -12.63
C GLY A 155 -11.82 8.99 -13.28
N GLY A 156 -11.27 8.04 -12.51
CA GLY A 156 -10.63 6.85 -13.03
C GLY A 156 -9.44 7.15 -13.94
N LEU A 157 -9.26 6.30 -14.96
CA LEU A 157 -8.26 6.53 -16.01
C LEU A 157 -8.53 7.84 -16.77
N GLU A 158 -9.79 8.22 -16.97
CA GLU A 158 -10.17 9.45 -17.66
C GLU A 158 -9.82 10.69 -16.83
N GLY A 159 -9.95 10.62 -15.52
CA GLY A 159 -9.50 11.66 -14.58
C GLY A 159 -7.99 11.81 -14.60
N VAL A 160 -7.24 10.69 -14.62
CA VAL A 160 -5.78 10.73 -14.74
C VAL A 160 -5.35 11.20 -16.13
N GLU A 161 -6.00 10.76 -17.21
CA GLU A 161 -5.71 11.17 -18.59
C GLU A 161 -6.05 12.64 -18.82
N LYS A 162 -7.16 13.13 -18.26
CA LYS A 162 -7.53 14.55 -18.25
C LYS A 162 -6.54 15.37 -17.43
N LEU A 163 -6.12 14.90 -16.26
CA LEU A 163 -5.16 15.62 -15.41
C LEU A 163 -3.75 15.61 -16.02
N MET A 164 -3.34 14.53 -16.71
CA MET A 164 -2.10 14.48 -17.49
C MET A 164 -2.17 15.35 -18.73
N GLY A 165 -3.29 15.31 -19.48
CA GLY A 165 -3.52 16.17 -20.63
C GLY A 165 -3.53 17.64 -20.24
N GLU A 166 -4.27 18.01 -19.20
CA GLU A 166 -4.28 19.38 -18.64
C GLU A 166 -2.91 19.79 -18.11
N SER A 167 -2.12 18.88 -17.52
CA SER A 167 -0.76 19.19 -17.04
C SER A 167 0.24 19.37 -18.17
N GLU A 168 0.19 18.52 -19.20
CA GLU A 168 1.03 18.65 -20.40
C GLU A 168 0.67 19.91 -21.18
N GLU A 169 -0.61 20.20 -21.34
CA GLU A 169 -1.13 21.38 -22.03
C GLU A 169 -0.86 22.66 -21.23
N ALA A 170 -1.02 22.65 -19.90
CA ALA A 170 -0.63 23.77 -19.03
C ALA A 170 0.88 24.01 -19.05
N ARG A 171 1.69 22.95 -19.04
CA ARG A 171 3.15 23.07 -19.15
C ARG A 171 3.56 23.62 -20.51
N ALA A 172 2.96 23.13 -21.59
CA ALA A 172 3.21 23.63 -22.94
C ALA A 172 2.78 25.09 -23.07
N TYR A 173 1.62 25.47 -22.55
CA TYR A 173 1.16 26.86 -22.49
C TYR A 173 2.12 27.73 -21.68
N GLN A 174 2.64 27.23 -20.57
CA GLN A 174 3.59 27.98 -19.75
C GLN A 174 4.95 28.13 -20.44
N GLU A 175 5.43 27.13 -21.18
CA GLU A 175 6.62 27.24 -22.04
C GLU A 175 6.37 28.17 -23.24
N GLU A 176 5.20 28.13 -23.85
CA GLU A 176 4.77 29.04 -24.92
C GLU A 176 4.74 30.48 -24.44
N VAL A 177 4.08 30.73 -23.30
CA VAL A 177 4.01 32.05 -22.66
C VAL A 177 5.40 32.49 -22.22
N SER A 178 6.21 31.63 -21.61
CA SER A 178 7.59 31.97 -21.25
C SER A 178 8.47 32.23 -22.47
N ARG A 179 8.19 31.61 -23.63
CA ARG A 179 8.89 31.89 -24.89
C ARG A 179 8.39 33.17 -25.55
N MET A 180 7.09 33.44 -25.51
CA MET A 180 6.49 34.67 -26.03
C MET A 180 6.88 35.88 -25.19
N LEU A 181 6.94 35.72 -23.86
CA LEU A 181 7.40 36.75 -22.93
C LEU A 181 8.93 36.83 -22.88
N GLY A 182 9.62 35.69 -22.96
CA GLY A 182 11.09 35.60 -22.91
C GLY A 182 11.78 35.81 -24.26
N GLY A 183 11.07 36.32 -25.27
CA GLY A 183 11.57 36.44 -26.64
C GLY A 183 11.87 37.87 -27.12
N GLN A 184 11.83 38.87 -26.24
CA GLN A 184 12.07 40.27 -26.62
C GLN A 184 12.84 41.07 -25.57
N MET A 185 13.82 40.48 -24.90
CA MET A 185 14.92 41.33 -24.45
C MET A 185 15.82 41.48 -25.67
N SER A 186 15.78 42.66 -26.28
CA SER A 186 16.75 43.04 -27.30
C SER A 186 18.15 42.82 -26.71
N ASN A 187 19.18 42.54 -27.52
CA ASN A 187 20.56 42.59 -27.01
C ASN A 187 20.84 43.91 -26.28
N GLN A 188 20.14 44.98 -26.67
CA GLN A 188 20.20 46.29 -26.04
C GLN A 188 19.53 46.34 -24.66
N ASP A 189 18.46 45.58 -24.45
CA ASP A 189 17.82 45.43 -23.14
C ASP A 189 18.62 44.49 -22.23
N GLU A 190 19.29 43.47 -22.80
CA GLU A 190 20.29 42.67 -22.08
C GLU A 190 21.46 43.55 -21.63
N ASP A 191 22.01 44.39 -22.51
CA ASP A 191 23.06 45.36 -22.18
C ASP A 191 22.61 46.33 -21.06
N GLU A 192 21.38 46.87 -21.13
CA GLU A 192 20.84 47.76 -20.09
C GLU A 192 20.67 47.06 -18.73
N VAL A 193 20.22 45.80 -18.73
CA VAL A 193 20.10 45.00 -17.50
C VAL A 193 21.47 44.62 -16.95
N GLU A 194 22.44 44.34 -17.81
CA GLU A 194 23.84 44.06 -17.42
C GLU A 194 24.49 45.32 -16.80
N ASP A 195 24.24 46.50 -17.38
CA ASP A 195 24.66 47.80 -16.84
C ASP A 195 24.02 48.10 -15.47
N GLU A 196 22.71 47.86 -15.33
CA GLU A 196 21.99 48.04 -14.05
C GLU A 196 22.50 47.07 -12.97
N LEU A 197 22.83 45.84 -13.37
CA LEU A 197 23.42 44.83 -12.50
C LEU A 197 24.84 45.22 -12.08
N GLU A 198 25.69 45.69 -12.99
CA GLU A 198 27.03 46.21 -12.67
C GLU A 198 26.96 47.41 -11.72
N ALA A 199 26.00 48.32 -11.92
CA ALA A 199 25.79 49.45 -11.02
C ALA A 199 25.39 49.00 -9.61
N MET A 200 24.47 48.04 -9.49
CA MET A 200 24.10 47.43 -8.21
C MET A 200 25.27 46.68 -7.56
N GLU A 201 26.08 45.96 -8.35
CA GLU A 201 27.27 45.28 -7.84
C GLU A 201 28.32 46.28 -7.35
N GLN A 202 28.50 47.43 -8.00
CA GLN A 202 29.37 48.52 -7.52
C GLN A 202 28.82 49.17 -6.25
N GLU A 203 27.50 49.31 -6.13
CA GLU A 203 26.86 49.87 -4.93
C GLU A 203 27.00 48.90 -3.73
N ILE A 204 26.81 47.60 -3.96
CA ILE A 204 26.90 46.54 -2.94
C ILE A 204 28.36 46.22 -2.59
N SER A 205 29.23 46.06 -3.59
CA SER A 205 30.66 45.78 -3.36
C SER A 205 31.44 47.02 -2.94
N GLY A 206 30.80 48.19 -2.91
CA GLY A 206 31.44 49.46 -2.62
C GLY A 206 32.55 49.77 -3.62
N PRO A 207 33.27 50.90 -3.47
CA PRO A 207 34.46 51.16 -4.27
C PRO A 207 35.37 49.95 -4.10
N VAL A 208 35.58 49.20 -5.20
CA VAL A 208 36.50 48.06 -5.25
C VAL A 208 37.78 48.57 -4.64
N ARG A 209 38.03 48.18 -3.40
CA ARG A 209 39.27 48.46 -2.70
C ARG A 209 40.26 47.50 -3.31
N LEU A 210 40.69 47.80 -4.54
CA LEU A 210 41.85 47.17 -5.13
C LEU A 210 42.92 47.26 -4.04
N PRO A 211 43.45 46.12 -3.56
CA PRO A 211 44.45 46.13 -2.51
C PRO A 211 45.56 47.07 -2.96
N ASP A 212 45.95 47.99 -2.07
CA ASP A 212 47.00 48.97 -2.32
C ASP A 212 48.14 48.31 -3.06
N VAL A 213 48.34 48.73 -4.32
CA VAL A 213 49.47 48.28 -5.12
C VAL A 213 50.70 48.53 -4.26
N PRO A 214 51.56 47.52 -4.00
CA PRO A 214 52.70 47.67 -3.13
C PRO A 214 53.48 48.91 -3.53
N THR A 215 53.43 49.94 -2.68
CA THR A 215 54.15 51.20 -2.86
C THR A 215 55.62 51.04 -2.52
N SER A 216 56.12 49.80 -2.37
CA SER A 216 57.55 49.53 -2.36
C SER A 216 58.13 50.15 -3.62
N GLU A 217 59.06 51.08 -3.44
CA GLU A 217 59.85 51.70 -4.51
C GLU A 217 60.19 50.61 -5.53
N LEU A 218 59.59 50.70 -6.72
CA LEU A 218 59.95 49.82 -7.82
C LEU A 218 61.46 49.94 -7.94
N PRO A 219 62.21 48.82 -7.90
CA PRO A 219 63.65 48.85 -8.08
C PRO A 219 63.90 49.71 -9.31
N GLU A 220 64.68 50.78 -9.18
CA GLU A 220 65.03 51.61 -10.32
C GLU A 220 65.70 50.67 -11.33
N GLU A 221 64.94 50.27 -12.36
CA GLU A 221 65.47 49.48 -13.45
C GLU A 221 66.53 50.36 -14.08
N THR A 222 67.79 49.98 -13.86
CA THR A 222 68.93 50.62 -14.53
C THR A 222 68.60 50.81 -16.01
N GLU A 223 69.00 51.95 -16.59
CA GLU A 223 68.82 52.27 -18.02
C GLU A 223 69.10 51.08 -18.95
N GLN A 224 70.06 50.23 -18.56
CA GLN A 224 70.40 48.99 -19.23
C GLN A 224 69.28 47.94 -19.28
N GLN A 225 68.61 47.67 -18.15
CA GLN A 225 67.48 46.73 -18.08
C GLN A 225 66.27 47.23 -18.89
N LYS A 226 66.01 48.54 -18.82
CA LYS A 226 64.92 49.19 -19.56
C LYS A 226 65.12 49.04 -21.07
N ARG A 227 66.35 49.30 -21.54
CA ARG A 227 66.75 49.10 -22.95
C ARG A 227 66.66 47.64 -23.39
N GLU A 228 67.04 46.68 -22.54
CA GLU A 228 66.91 45.25 -22.88
C GLU A 228 65.45 44.82 -23.03
N LYS A 229 64.58 45.21 -22.09
CA LYS A 229 63.14 44.93 -22.17
C LYS A 229 62.50 45.51 -23.41
N GLU A 230 62.86 46.73 -23.77
CA GLU A 230 62.34 47.41 -24.97
C GLU A 230 62.79 46.68 -26.25
N LYS A 231 64.07 46.28 -26.29
CA LYS A 231 64.64 45.50 -27.41
C LYS A 231 64.00 44.11 -27.54
N GLN A 232 63.68 43.45 -26.43
CA GLN A 232 62.95 42.18 -26.42
C GLN A 232 61.51 42.34 -26.91
N ARG A 233 60.80 43.38 -26.45
CA ARG A 233 59.44 43.68 -26.91
C ARG A 233 59.39 44.02 -28.40
N ALA A 234 60.36 44.78 -28.90
CA ALA A 234 60.49 45.07 -30.33
C ALA A 234 60.72 43.78 -31.15
N ARG A 235 61.60 42.88 -30.66
CA ARG A 235 61.81 41.56 -31.28
C ARG A 235 60.56 40.68 -31.27
N ALA A 236 59.81 40.66 -30.17
CA ALA A 236 58.58 39.87 -30.06
C ALA A 236 57.51 40.39 -31.03
N ARG A 237 57.33 41.71 -31.13
CA ARG A 237 56.42 42.32 -32.12
C ARG A 237 56.84 42.05 -33.55
N ALA A 238 58.13 42.17 -33.87
CA ALA A 238 58.64 41.85 -35.20
C ALA A 238 58.42 40.36 -35.56
N ARG A 239 58.62 39.45 -34.60
CA ARG A 239 58.38 38.01 -34.80
C ARG A 239 56.90 37.69 -34.97
N ALA A 240 56.02 38.35 -34.21
CA ALA A 240 54.57 38.20 -34.36
C ALA A 240 54.07 38.77 -35.70
N ALA A 241 54.64 39.88 -36.18
CA ALA A 241 54.31 40.44 -37.48
C ALA A 241 54.74 39.52 -38.63
N ILE A 242 55.96 38.97 -38.57
CA ILE A 242 56.44 37.99 -39.57
C ILE A 242 55.58 36.72 -39.54
N ALA A 243 55.12 36.27 -38.38
CA ALA A 243 54.25 35.09 -38.25
C ALA A 243 52.80 35.33 -38.71
N MET A 244 52.36 36.59 -38.83
CA MET A 244 51.06 36.92 -39.44
C MET A 244 51.15 37.12 -40.96
N GLU A 245 52.33 37.40 -41.51
CA GLU A 245 52.52 37.65 -42.95
C GLU A 245 52.97 36.39 -43.73
N ALA A 246 53.32 35.30 -43.04
CA ALA A 246 53.67 34.00 -43.62
C ALA A 246 52.51 33.00 -43.48
#